data_AF-F8A8H2-F1
#
_entry.id   AF-F8A8H2-F1
#
_cell.length_a   1.000
_cell.length_b   1.000
_cell.length_c   1.000
_cell.angle_alpha   90.00
_cell.angle_beta   90.00
_cell.angle_gamma   90.00
#
_symmetry.space_group_name_H-M   'P 1'
#
loop_
_entity.id
_entity.type
_entity.pdbx_description
1 polymer ?
#
loop_
_entity_poly.entity_id
_entity_poly.type
_entity_poly.pdbx_seq_one_letter_code
_entity_poly.pdbx_strand_id
1 'polypeptide(L)' 'MAVFRCEKCGATKEGRCKPRKCPKCGEQGTMKKES' A
#
# COMPACT_ATOMS: atom_id res chain seq x y z
N MET A 1 -8.24 6.46 -9.49
CA MET A 1 -7.36 5.48 -8.80
C MET A 1 -6.64 6.20 -7.68
N ALA A 2 -6.31 5.52 -6.59
CA ALA A 2 -5.54 6.07 -5.50
C ALA A 2 -4.18 5.37 -5.45
N VAL A 3 -3.12 6.12 -5.14
CA VAL A 3 -1.82 5.53 -4.83
C VAL A 3 -1.85 5.11 -3.36
N PHE A 4 -1.35 3.92 -3.06
CA PHE A 4 -1.22 3.42 -1.69
C PHE A 4 0.25 3.19 -1.39
N ARG A 5 0.78 3.85 -0.37
CA ARG A 5 2.16 3.69 0.10
C ARG A 5 2.22 2.83 1.35
N CYS A 6 3.10 1.85 1.35
CA CYS A 6 3.44 1.06 2.52
C CYS A 6 4.26 1.90 3.49
N GLU A 7 3.77 2.06 4.73
CA GLU A 7 4.50 2.78 5.78
C GLU A 7 5.71 2.01 6.32
N LYS A 8 5.79 0.69 6.10
CA LYS A 8 6.90 -0.15 6.57
C LYS A 8 8.08 -0.20 5.61
N CYS A 9 7.83 -0.39 4.31
CA CYS A 9 8.89 -0.60 3.32
C CYS A 9 8.94 0.47 2.23
N GLY A 10 8.03 1.46 2.27
CA GLY A 10 7.95 2.55 1.29
C GLY A 10 7.37 2.17 -0.07
N ALA A 11 6.98 0.91 -0.29
CA ALA A 11 6.42 0.46 -1.58
C ALA A 11 5.10 1.17 -1.89
N THR A 12 4.97 1.70 -3.11
CA THR A 12 3.73 2.29 -3.61
C THR A 12 2.99 1.31 -4.52
N LYS A 13 1.66 1.36 -4.49
CA LYS A 13 0.78 0.59 -5.36
C LYS A 13 -0.43 1.43 -5.74
N GLU A 14 -0.64 1.64 -7.02
CA GLU A 14 -1.86 2.26 -7.53
C GLU A 14 -3.01 1.27 -7.62
N GLY A 15 -4.22 1.74 -7.35
CA GLY A 15 -5.41 0.91 -7.50
C GLY A 15 -6.69 1.62 -7.11
N ARG A 16 -7.83 0.98 -7.39
CA ARG A 16 -9.13 1.47 -6.91
C ARG A 16 -9.34 1.19 -5.42
N CYS A 17 -8.80 0.08 -4.93
CA CYS A 17 -9.02 -0.41 -3.58
C CYS A 17 -7.70 -0.51 -2.81
N LYS A 18 -7.77 -0.22 -1.50
CA LYS A 18 -6.64 -0.36 -0.57
C LYS A 18 -6.15 -1.81 -0.52
N PRO A 19 -4.87 -2.10 -0.82
CA PRO A 19 -4.36 -3.46 -0.72
C PRO A 19 -4.33 -3.93 0.75
N ARG A 20 -4.78 -5.17 1.01
CA ARG A 20 -4.75 -5.75 2.37
C ARG A 20 -3.34 -6.05 2.84
N LYS A 21 -2.50 -6.56 1.93
CA LYS A 21 -1.08 -6.86 2.19
C LYS A 21 -0.19 -6.02 1.28
N CYS A 22 0.97 -5.63 1.80
CA CYS A 22 2.00 -5.02 1.00
C CYS A 22 2.56 -6.06 0.01
N PRO A 23 2.62 -5.76 -1.30
CA PRO A 23 3.17 -6.70 -2.28
C PRO A 23 4.70 -6.89 -2.17
N LYS A 24 5.40 -5.97 -1.49
CA LYS A 24 6.86 -5.99 -1.38
C LYS A 24 7.34 -6.67 -0.09
N CYS A 25 6.78 -6.30 1.05
CA CYS A 25 7.19 -6.86 2.34
C CYS A 25 6.21 -7.88 2.94
N GLY A 26 5.06 -8.13 2.32
CA GLY A 26 4.07 -9.11 2.79
C GLY A 26 3.24 -8.68 4.01
N GLU A 27 3.64 -7.59 4.68
CA GLU A 27 2.96 -7.06 5.86
C GLU A 27 1.52 -6.63 5.59
N GLN A 28 0.63 -6.90 6.55
CA GLN A 28 -0.79 -6.60 6.42
C GLN A 28 -1.14 -5.26 7.07
N GLY A 29 -2.09 -4.52 6.48
CA GLY A 29 -2.58 -3.27 7.07
C GLY A 29 -1.63 -2.06 6.97
N THR A 30 -0.45 -2.22 6.38
CA THR A 30 0.59 -1.17 6.30
C THR A 30 0.46 -0.23 5.10
N MET A 31 -0.42 -0.54 4.16
CA MET A 31 -0.67 0.31 2.99
C MET A 31 -1.54 1.49 3.44
N LYS A 32 -1.14 2.74 3.17
CA LYS A 32 -1.93 3.95 3.42
C LYS A 32 -2.16 4.69 2.11
N LYS A 33 -3.30 5.34 1.94
CA LYS A 33 -3.54 6.15 0.74
C LYS A 33 -2.53 7.30 0.72
N GLU A 34 -1.78 7.42 -0.35
CA GLU A 34 -0.95 8.58 -0.64
C GLU A 34 -1.89 9.65 -1.20
N SER A 35 -2.00 10.74 -0.43
CA SER A 35 -2.98 11.81 -0.59
C SER A 35 -2.84 12.56 -1.90
#